data_AF-A0A8C9SRA1-F1
#
_entry.id   AF-A0A8C9SRA1-F1
#
_cell.length_a   1.000
_cell.length_b   1.000
_cell.length_c   1.000
_cell.angle_alpha   90.00
_cell.angle_beta   90.00
_cell.angle_gamma   90.00
#
_symmetry.space_group_name_H-M   'P 1'
#
loop_
_entity.id
_entity.type
_entity.pdbx_description
1 polymer ?
#
loop_
_entity_poly.entity_id
_entity_poly.type
_entity_poly.pdbx_seq_one_letter_code
_entity_poly.pdbx_strand_id
1 'polypeptide(L)'
;LELQIHLKHVAWTSSNQALQNMPRVLRDVEALKQEASFLKEQMILVKEDIKKFEQDTVQSMQVLVEIDQVKSRMQLAAEALQEADKWSTLSADIEETFKTQDFAVISSKLTSMQSSLAMLVDTPDYSEKCVHLEALKNRLEALASPQIVATFSSQSVEQAKLFVKVFTEIDRMPQLLAYYYKCHKVHLVGAWQDLCQSELSFNKQLSEFYDTLLSAWHSQLQWSSQVFKNPYEVVTVLLIQTLGAMVPSMPVCLSTAMDRTPQEDKLETLLELYQTTANFGRSLEAAVLPHLGESNPLKVSELVTALFDPYKPYQLQYGHLEESNLLIQISAVPLERGEVIDCVQELSHSVNKLFGLASTAVDRCVKLTDGLGVCGLLKALKALFTKYVSDFSVTLQSIRKKCKLEDAPSAGMFQEDWTAFQNSVRIITTCGELLRQCGAYEQQLSNKILATAGKYLSDSYSPRSLAAIQEASSTDRKASTKNPWQEYNYLLKGNPAEYASLMEMLYNLKEKGTGNSSLLTEPRAALTRLNQQANQLAFDSVFLQIKHQLCLNKGLTADTGCCFADYLSNVMDALGLQPSRTLQQIVTLLKAKPEEYRQTAKALSRRLASTIAAMRNLEY
;
A
#
# COMPACT_ATOMS: atom_id res chain seq x y z
N LEU A 1 83.08 66.39 -89.06
CA LEU A 1 84.30 66.35 -88.22
C LEU A 1 83.98 66.47 -86.72
N GLU A 2 83.20 67.44 -86.23
CA GLU A 2 82.95 67.61 -84.78
C GLU A 2 82.07 66.53 -84.14
N LEU A 3 80.98 66.09 -84.77
CA LEU A 3 80.04 65.09 -84.22
C LEU A 3 80.68 63.72 -83.98
N GLN A 4 81.56 63.29 -84.89
CA GLN A 4 82.23 61.99 -84.80
C GLN A 4 83.40 62.02 -83.82
N ILE A 5 84.04 63.19 -83.65
CA ILE A 5 85.05 63.43 -82.62
C ILE A 5 84.38 63.54 -81.25
N HIS A 6 83.20 64.16 -81.13
CA HIS A 6 82.48 64.27 -79.87
C HIS A 6 81.85 62.94 -79.43
N LEU A 7 81.32 62.13 -80.37
CA LEU A 7 80.85 60.76 -80.11
C LEU A 7 82.00 59.81 -79.77
N LYS A 8 83.13 59.89 -80.46
CA LYS A 8 84.34 59.14 -80.06
C LYS A 8 84.89 59.64 -78.74
N HIS A 9 84.89 60.94 -78.47
CA HIS A 9 85.42 61.49 -77.22
C HIS A 9 84.47 61.21 -76.05
N VAL A 10 83.15 61.21 -76.23
CA VAL A 10 82.17 60.85 -75.19
C VAL A 10 82.09 59.33 -74.99
N ALA A 11 82.17 58.52 -76.04
CA ALA A 11 82.26 57.07 -75.93
C ALA A 11 83.64 56.64 -75.40
N TRP A 12 84.72 57.32 -75.76
CA TRP A 12 86.07 57.09 -75.24
C TRP A 12 86.19 57.63 -73.82
N THR A 13 85.63 58.78 -73.45
CA THR A 13 85.63 59.22 -72.05
C THR A 13 84.71 58.36 -71.21
N SER A 14 83.52 57.98 -71.67
CA SER A 14 82.62 57.10 -70.91
C SER A 14 83.19 55.67 -70.80
N SER A 15 83.80 55.14 -71.87
CA SER A 15 84.50 53.83 -71.85
C SER A 15 85.78 53.87 -71.03
N ASN A 16 86.58 54.93 -71.11
CA ASN A 16 87.82 55.08 -70.31
C ASN A 16 87.51 55.40 -68.84
N GLN A 17 86.41 56.10 -68.56
CA GLN A 17 85.88 56.30 -67.21
C GLN A 17 85.24 55.02 -66.66
N ALA A 18 84.60 54.19 -67.49
CA ALA A 18 84.17 52.84 -67.13
C ALA A 18 85.35 51.86 -66.95
N LEU A 19 86.42 51.97 -67.75
CA LEU A 19 87.68 51.22 -67.61
C LEU A 19 88.49 51.67 -66.40
N GLN A 20 88.42 52.95 -66.01
CA GLN A 20 89.03 53.47 -64.78
C GLN A 20 88.20 53.12 -63.54
N ASN A 21 86.88 53.01 -63.67
CA ASN A 21 85.99 52.60 -62.58
C ASN A 21 85.87 51.07 -62.43
N MET A 22 86.13 50.29 -63.47
CA MET A 22 86.11 48.81 -63.46
C MET A 22 87.01 48.20 -62.37
N PRO A 23 88.26 48.65 -62.17
CA PRO A 23 89.12 48.17 -61.09
C PRO A 23 88.57 48.46 -59.70
N ARG A 24 87.76 49.53 -59.57
CA ARG A 24 87.09 49.89 -58.31
C ARG A 24 85.86 49.02 -58.08
N VAL A 25 85.01 48.85 -59.09
CA VAL A 25 83.86 47.93 -59.03
C VAL A 25 84.30 46.47 -58.86
N LEU A 26 85.38 46.03 -59.50
CA LEU A 26 85.97 44.70 -59.28
C LEU A 26 86.52 44.54 -57.87
N ARG A 27 87.17 45.59 -57.31
CA ARG A 27 87.58 45.58 -55.90
C ARG A 27 86.40 45.54 -54.96
N ASP A 28 85.35 46.31 -55.22
CA ASP A 28 84.14 46.36 -54.40
C ASP A 28 83.36 45.04 -54.50
N VAL A 29 83.30 44.39 -55.67
CA VAL A 29 82.70 43.05 -55.85
C VAL A 29 83.54 41.97 -55.19
N GLU A 30 84.88 42.03 -55.27
CA GLU A 30 85.74 41.08 -54.56
C GLU A 30 85.67 41.30 -53.04
N ALA A 31 85.58 42.54 -52.57
CA ALA A 31 85.36 42.88 -51.17
C ALA A 31 83.98 42.40 -50.70
N LEU A 32 82.92 42.61 -51.46
CA LEU A 32 81.55 42.18 -51.14
C LEU A 32 81.43 40.65 -51.20
N LYS A 33 82.16 39.99 -52.10
CA LYS A 33 82.30 38.53 -52.12
C LYS A 33 83.06 38.02 -50.90
N GLN A 34 84.13 38.69 -50.49
CA GLN A 34 84.86 38.37 -49.25
C GLN A 34 83.98 38.58 -48.03
N GLU A 35 83.28 39.72 -47.91
CA GLU A 35 82.33 40.00 -46.84
C GLU A 35 81.15 39.04 -46.83
N ALA A 36 80.59 38.67 -48.00
CA ALA A 36 79.53 37.68 -48.09
C ALA A 36 80.03 36.27 -47.75
N SER A 37 81.27 35.92 -48.11
CA SER A 37 81.88 34.65 -47.70
C SER A 37 82.15 34.60 -46.20
N PHE A 38 82.64 35.70 -45.62
CA PHE A 38 82.84 35.85 -44.19
C PHE A 38 81.49 35.81 -43.44
N LEU A 39 80.47 36.50 -43.94
CA LEU A 39 79.12 36.46 -43.37
C LEU A 39 78.53 35.05 -43.46
N LYS A 40 78.75 34.33 -44.57
CA LYS A 40 78.31 32.93 -44.72
C LYS A 40 79.00 32.02 -43.71
N GLU A 41 80.31 32.18 -43.50
CA GLU A 41 81.05 31.45 -42.47
C GLU A 41 80.56 31.78 -41.07
N GLN A 42 80.33 33.06 -40.76
CA GLN A 42 79.73 33.50 -39.49
C GLN A 42 78.31 32.95 -39.31
N MET A 43 77.50 32.89 -40.36
CA MET A 43 76.13 32.37 -40.29
C MET A 43 76.11 30.83 -40.11
N ILE A 44 77.13 30.12 -40.61
CA ILE A 44 77.34 28.69 -40.34
C ILE A 44 77.73 28.49 -38.88
N LEU A 45 78.67 29.28 -38.36
CA LEU A 45 79.08 29.25 -36.95
C LEU A 45 77.90 29.54 -36.01
N VAL A 46 77.14 30.61 -36.27
CA VAL A 46 75.94 30.94 -35.48
C VAL A 46 74.88 29.83 -35.56
N LYS A 47 74.71 29.18 -36.72
CA LYS A 47 73.79 28.04 -36.85
C LYS A 47 74.26 26.82 -36.04
N GLU A 48 75.56 26.56 -36.00
CA GLU A 48 76.15 25.51 -35.18
C GLU A 48 76.01 25.84 -33.68
N ASP A 49 76.24 27.09 -33.29
CA ASP A 49 76.04 27.57 -31.92
C ASP A 49 74.56 27.51 -31.50
N ILE A 50 73.61 27.85 -32.37
CA ILE A 50 72.17 27.71 -32.09
C ILE A 50 71.79 26.23 -31.90
N LYS A 51 72.30 25.34 -32.76
CA LYS A 51 72.06 23.89 -32.59
C LYS A 51 72.64 23.36 -31.30
N LYS A 52 73.86 23.79 -30.97
CA LYS A 52 74.52 23.42 -29.71
C LYS A 52 73.74 23.96 -28.52
N PHE A 53 73.29 25.21 -28.57
CA PHE A 53 72.46 25.83 -27.55
C PHE A 53 71.12 25.11 -27.40
N GLU A 54 70.46 24.72 -28.49
CA GLU A 54 69.21 23.94 -28.45
C GLU A 54 69.43 22.56 -27.80
N GLN A 55 70.52 21.87 -28.14
CA GLN A 55 70.90 20.60 -27.50
C GLN A 55 71.21 20.77 -26.01
N ASP A 56 71.99 21.78 -25.65
CA ASP A 56 72.35 22.10 -24.26
C ASP A 56 71.09 22.52 -23.47
N THR A 57 70.14 23.22 -24.09
CA THR A 57 68.86 23.61 -23.49
C THR A 57 67.97 22.40 -23.24
N VAL A 58 67.87 21.47 -24.20
CA VAL A 58 67.10 20.23 -24.03
C VAL A 58 67.70 19.36 -22.92
N GLN A 59 69.04 19.22 -22.89
CA GLN A 59 69.72 18.51 -21.81
C GLN A 59 69.50 19.19 -20.46
N SER A 60 69.58 20.51 -20.39
CA SER A 60 69.32 21.27 -19.16
C SER A 60 67.87 21.13 -18.69
N MET A 61 66.91 21.14 -19.61
CA MET A 61 65.49 20.95 -19.31
C MET A 61 65.21 19.53 -18.79
N GLN A 62 65.89 18.52 -19.35
CA GLN A 62 65.78 17.14 -18.90
C GLN A 62 66.33 16.97 -17.47
N VAL A 63 67.48 17.59 -17.17
CA VAL A 63 68.04 17.62 -15.81
C VAL A 63 67.08 18.34 -14.84
N LEU A 64 66.43 19.43 -15.24
CA LEU A 64 65.44 20.12 -14.40
C LEU A 64 64.23 19.24 -14.07
N VAL A 65 63.74 18.44 -15.03
CA VAL A 65 62.64 17.49 -14.78
C VAL A 65 63.07 16.40 -13.82
N GLU A 66 64.28 15.87 -13.97
CA GLU A 66 64.83 14.88 -13.02
C GLU A 66 64.97 15.46 -11.61
N ILE A 67 65.47 16.69 -11.49
CA ILE A 67 65.57 17.40 -10.21
C ILE A 67 64.20 17.65 -9.59
N ASP A 68 63.20 18.06 -10.38
CA ASP A 68 61.83 18.28 -9.88
C ASP A 68 61.20 16.97 -9.40
N GLN A 69 61.44 15.87 -10.13
CA GLN A 69 60.97 14.55 -9.74
C GLN A 69 61.63 14.07 -8.43
N VAL A 70 62.93 14.29 -8.28
CA VAL A 70 63.65 14.01 -7.02
C VAL A 70 63.14 14.91 -5.90
N LYS A 71 62.92 16.21 -6.14
CA LYS A 71 62.40 17.16 -5.17
C LYS A 71 61.00 16.77 -4.69
N SER A 72 60.10 16.40 -5.60
CA SER A 72 58.75 15.93 -5.27
C SER A 72 58.79 14.67 -4.40
N ARG A 73 59.61 13.68 -4.78
CA ARG A 73 59.82 12.48 -3.95
C ARG A 73 60.40 12.82 -2.57
N MET A 74 61.35 13.75 -2.51
CA MET A 74 61.98 14.16 -1.27
C MET A 74 61.00 14.93 -0.37
N GLN A 75 60.10 15.75 -0.92
CA GLN A 75 59.04 16.41 -0.16
C GLN A 75 58.05 15.39 0.41
N LEU A 76 57.59 14.44 -0.40
CA LEU A 76 56.70 13.37 0.07
C LEU A 76 57.37 12.52 1.17
N ALA A 77 58.65 12.19 1.02
CA ALA A 77 59.40 11.46 2.04
C ALA A 77 59.60 12.29 3.32
N ALA A 78 59.88 13.59 3.21
CA ALA A 78 60.03 14.48 4.37
C ALA A 78 58.70 14.64 5.14
N GLU A 79 57.59 14.80 4.43
CA GLU A 79 56.24 14.86 5.02
C GLU A 79 55.88 13.55 5.71
N ALA A 80 56.14 12.40 5.09
CA ALA A 80 55.92 11.09 5.70
C ALA A 80 56.80 10.87 6.95
N LEU A 81 58.07 11.29 6.93
CA LEU A 81 58.95 11.19 8.09
C LEU A 81 58.51 12.12 9.23
N GLN A 82 58.10 13.35 8.93
CA GLN A 82 57.53 14.25 9.93
C GLN A 82 56.29 13.65 10.58
N GLU A 83 55.43 13.01 9.78
CA GLU A 83 54.20 12.42 10.30
C GLU A 83 54.45 11.13 11.09
N ALA A 84 55.48 10.37 10.74
CA ALA A 84 55.95 9.22 11.51
C ALA A 84 56.53 9.65 12.88
N ASP A 85 57.29 10.75 12.93
CA ASP A 85 57.83 11.30 14.16
C ASP A 85 56.71 11.85 15.08
N LYS A 86 55.74 12.55 14.48
CA LYS A 86 54.51 12.96 15.19
C LYS A 86 53.76 11.77 15.77
N TRP A 87 53.57 10.70 15.00
CA TRP A 87 52.94 9.47 15.48
C TRP A 87 53.68 8.88 16.68
N SER A 88 55.02 8.77 16.60
CA SER A 88 55.84 8.23 17.69
C SER A 88 55.70 9.06 18.97
N THR A 89 55.75 10.38 18.84
CA THR A 89 55.58 11.32 19.96
C THR A 89 54.18 11.20 20.57
N LEU A 90 53.13 11.20 19.73
CA LEU A 90 51.75 11.07 20.17
C LEU A 90 51.47 9.72 20.85
N SER A 91 52.06 8.63 20.35
CA SER A 91 51.93 7.29 20.94
C SER A 91 52.60 7.18 22.32
N ALA A 92 53.74 7.85 22.52
CA ALA A 92 54.38 7.91 23.85
C ALA A 92 53.54 8.73 24.84
N ASP A 93 53.03 9.88 24.41
CA ASP A 93 52.30 10.81 25.26
C ASP A 93 50.87 10.34 25.59
N ILE A 94 50.29 9.43 24.79
CA ILE A 94 48.88 9.11 24.93
C ILE A 94 48.59 8.34 26.23
N GLU A 95 49.50 7.46 26.66
CA GLU A 95 49.36 6.72 27.92
C GLU A 95 49.34 7.65 29.14
N GLU A 96 50.07 8.76 29.09
CA GLU A 96 50.01 9.77 30.15
C GLU A 96 48.67 10.51 30.13
N THR A 97 48.16 10.87 28.95
CA THR A 97 46.85 11.53 28.85
C THR A 97 45.67 10.64 29.23
N PHE A 98 45.77 9.32 29.08
CA PHE A 98 44.74 8.42 29.59
C PHE A 98 44.60 8.46 31.12
N LYS A 99 45.65 8.89 31.85
CA LYS A 99 45.62 9.03 33.31
C LYS A 99 44.88 10.29 33.75
N THR A 100 44.82 11.34 32.92
CA THR A 100 44.14 12.60 33.27
C THR A 100 42.62 12.49 33.21
N GLN A 101 42.08 11.44 32.55
CA GLN A 101 40.65 11.20 32.33
C GLN A 101 39.90 12.35 31.62
N ASP A 102 40.61 13.27 30.97
CA ASP A 102 39.99 14.32 30.17
C ASP A 102 39.71 13.80 28.75
N PHE A 103 38.47 13.41 28.49
CA PHE A 103 38.05 12.82 27.22
C PHE A 103 38.21 13.76 26.03
N ALA A 104 38.12 15.08 26.21
CA ALA A 104 38.29 16.02 25.11
C ALA A 104 39.75 16.08 24.65
N VAL A 105 40.68 16.10 25.61
CA VAL A 105 42.12 16.08 25.32
C VAL A 105 42.53 14.75 24.70
N ILE A 106 42.04 13.62 25.23
CA ILE A 106 42.34 12.30 24.68
C ILE A 106 41.79 12.17 23.24
N SER A 107 40.58 12.66 22.98
CA SER A 107 39.96 12.68 21.64
C SER A 107 40.78 13.46 20.62
N SER A 108 41.23 14.66 20.96
CA SER A 108 42.06 15.47 20.07
C SER A 108 43.40 14.81 19.74
N LYS A 109 44.04 14.14 20.72
CA LYS A 109 45.27 13.37 20.47
C LYS A 109 45.03 12.15 19.59
N LEU A 110 43.92 11.42 19.79
CA LEU A 110 43.52 10.30 18.93
C LEU A 110 43.24 10.76 17.49
N THR A 111 42.60 11.92 17.33
CA THR A 111 42.29 12.49 16.02
C THR A 111 43.57 12.92 15.29
N SER A 112 44.51 13.53 16.02
CA SER A 112 45.85 13.85 15.50
C SER A 112 46.55 12.57 15.03
N MET A 113 46.52 11.50 15.84
CA MET A 113 47.04 10.19 15.45
C MET A 113 46.34 9.62 14.21
N GLN A 114 45.02 9.74 14.10
CA GLN A 114 44.27 9.33 12.91
C GLN A 114 44.72 10.07 11.65
N SER A 115 44.91 11.39 11.72
CA SER A 115 45.44 12.17 10.60
C SER A 115 46.87 11.77 10.27
N SER A 116 47.69 11.47 11.28
CA SER A 116 49.05 11.02 11.08
C SER A 116 49.12 9.68 10.37
N LEU A 117 48.26 8.75 10.78
CA LEU A 117 48.19 7.42 10.20
C LEU A 117 47.67 7.47 8.75
N ALA A 118 46.73 8.37 8.44
CA ALA A 118 46.21 8.53 7.07
C ALA A 118 47.28 8.91 6.03
N MET A 119 48.37 9.56 6.44
CA MET A 119 49.51 9.91 5.57
C MET A 119 50.58 8.82 5.51
N LEU A 120 50.51 7.80 6.37
CA LEU A 120 51.53 6.75 6.53
C LEU A 120 51.13 5.41 5.90
N VAL A 121 50.18 5.41 4.96
CA VAL A 121 49.60 4.20 4.32
C VAL A 121 50.66 3.31 3.68
N ASP A 122 51.74 3.89 3.15
CA ASP A 122 52.80 3.16 2.46
C ASP A 122 53.89 2.58 3.39
N THR A 123 53.72 2.68 4.72
CA THR A 123 54.67 2.08 5.68
C THR A 123 54.39 0.58 5.92
N PRO A 124 55.43 -0.27 6.02
CA PRO A 124 55.26 -1.71 6.21
C PRO A 124 54.53 -2.07 7.52
N ASP A 125 54.70 -1.24 8.56
CA ASP A 125 54.09 -1.44 9.89
C ASP A 125 52.70 -0.78 10.02
N TYR A 126 52.11 -0.33 8.91
CA TYR A 126 50.82 0.37 8.89
C TYR A 126 49.70 -0.46 9.56
N SER A 127 49.67 -1.77 9.30
CA SER A 127 48.66 -2.67 9.87
C SER A 127 48.72 -2.73 11.40
N GLU A 128 49.91 -2.77 12.00
CA GLU A 128 50.10 -2.80 13.45
C GLU A 128 49.69 -1.45 14.08
N LYS A 129 50.02 -0.34 13.41
CA LYS A 129 49.62 1.01 13.85
C LYS A 129 48.10 1.20 13.84
N CYS A 130 47.40 0.65 12.84
CA CYS A 130 45.94 0.64 12.79
C CYS A 130 45.34 -0.12 13.98
N VAL A 131 45.85 -1.32 14.27
CA VAL A 131 45.39 -2.13 15.40
C VAL A 131 45.64 -1.40 16.73
N HIS A 132 46.79 -0.76 16.88
CA HIS A 132 47.10 0.03 18.07
C HIS A 132 46.13 1.21 18.25
N LEU A 133 45.85 1.95 17.17
CA LEU A 133 44.88 3.05 17.19
C LEU A 133 43.48 2.56 17.60
N GLU A 134 43.02 1.46 17.02
CA GLU A 134 41.74 0.86 17.35
C GLU A 134 41.67 0.39 18.82
N ALA A 135 42.77 -0.16 19.35
CA ALA A 135 42.87 -0.54 20.75
C ALA A 135 42.76 0.68 21.69
N LEU A 136 43.40 1.80 21.35
CA LEU A 136 43.29 3.04 22.13
C LEU A 136 41.87 3.63 22.07
N LYS A 137 41.21 3.58 20.90
CA LYS A 137 39.80 3.98 20.75
C LYS A 137 38.88 3.09 21.60
N ASN A 138 39.08 1.77 21.59
CA ASN A 138 38.34 0.82 22.43
C ASN A 138 38.54 1.11 23.92
N ARG A 139 39.75 1.45 24.34
CA ARG A 139 40.07 1.80 25.73
C ARG A 139 39.38 3.10 26.16
N LEU A 140 39.37 4.13 25.31
CA LEU A 140 38.61 5.35 25.59
C LEU A 140 37.11 5.07 25.71
N GLU A 141 36.55 4.26 24.82
CA GLU A 141 35.13 3.87 24.89
C GLU A 141 34.80 3.14 26.20
N ALA A 142 35.65 2.19 26.62
CA ALA A 142 35.48 1.45 27.86
C ALA A 142 35.52 2.36 29.10
N LEU A 143 36.43 3.35 29.13
CA LEU A 143 36.52 4.33 30.21
C LEU A 143 35.34 5.31 30.22
N ALA A 144 34.85 5.69 29.05
CA ALA A 144 33.72 6.61 28.92
C ALA A 144 32.37 5.94 29.19
N SER A 145 32.23 4.61 28.98
CA SER A 145 30.96 3.89 29.06
C SER A 145 30.14 4.12 30.35
N PRO A 146 30.71 4.03 31.57
CA PRO A 146 29.96 4.29 32.80
C PRO A 146 29.49 5.74 32.92
N GLN A 147 30.32 6.70 32.47
CA GLN A 147 29.97 8.12 32.49
C GLN A 147 28.89 8.44 31.45
N ILE A 148 28.98 7.86 30.24
CA ILE A 148 27.97 8.00 29.18
C ILE A 148 26.62 7.48 29.68
N VAL A 149 26.59 6.31 30.32
CA VAL A 149 25.36 5.75 30.88
C VAL A 149 24.78 6.68 31.95
N ALA A 150 25.60 7.17 32.88
CA ALA A 150 25.16 8.12 33.91
C ALA A 150 24.63 9.44 33.32
N THR A 151 25.30 9.97 32.30
CA THR A 151 24.89 11.19 31.58
C THR A 151 23.55 11.00 30.86
N PHE A 152 23.34 9.88 30.18
CA PHE A 152 22.06 9.61 29.51
C PHE A 152 20.93 9.27 30.50
N SER A 153 21.23 8.60 31.61
CA SER A 153 20.25 8.38 32.68
C SER A 153 19.82 9.66 33.39
N SER A 154 20.74 10.63 33.56
CA SER A 154 20.46 11.94 34.16
C SER A 154 19.97 12.99 33.14
N GLN A 155 19.93 12.66 31.86
CA GLN A 155 19.54 13.55 30.74
C GLN A 155 20.33 14.86 30.68
N SER A 156 21.59 14.88 31.16
CA SER A 156 22.44 16.08 31.14
C SER A 156 22.88 16.43 29.71
N VAL A 157 22.40 17.56 29.19
CA VAL A 157 22.64 18.02 27.81
C VAL A 157 24.10 18.42 27.60
N GLU A 158 24.73 19.08 28.56
CA GLU A 158 26.09 19.61 28.42
C GLU A 158 27.13 18.49 28.31
N GLN A 159 27.04 17.49 29.19
CA GLN A 159 27.92 16.32 29.14
C GLN A 159 27.64 15.46 27.90
N ALA A 160 26.37 15.33 27.49
CA ALA A 160 26.03 14.60 26.28
C ALA A 160 26.62 15.25 25.02
N LYS A 161 26.61 16.60 24.92
CA LYS A 161 27.28 17.34 23.84
C LYS A 161 28.79 17.09 23.81
N LEU A 162 29.44 17.01 24.98
CA LEU A 162 30.86 16.69 25.08
C LEU A 162 31.14 15.28 24.53
N PHE A 163 30.38 14.28 24.95
CA PHE A 163 30.53 12.92 24.44
C PHE A 163 30.20 12.81 22.94
N VAL A 164 29.20 13.52 22.43
CA VAL A 164 28.92 13.58 20.98
C VAL A 164 30.11 14.13 20.21
N LYS A 165 30.72 15.23 20.71
CA LYS A 165 31.90 15.81 20.08
C LYS A 165 33.05 14.80 20.03
N VAL A 166 33.38 14.19 21.18
CA VAL A 166 34.45 13.21 21.33
C VAL A 166 34.22 11.99 20.42
N PHE A 167 33.02 11.41 20.40
CA PHE A 167 32.74 10.23 19.59
C PHE A 167 32.56 10.54 18.09
N THR A 168 32.26 11.80 17.73
CA THR A 168 32.32 12.26 16.33
C THR A 168 33.77 12.36 15.86
N GLU A 169 34.66 12.92 16.67
CA GLU A 169 36.09 13.04 16.38
C GLU A 169 36.78 11.67 16.24
N ILE A 170 36.40 10.71 17.09
CA ILE A 170 36.97 9.35 17.10
C ILE A 170 36.34 8.43 16.03
N ASP A 171 35.33 8.92 15.30
CA ASP A 171 34.56 8.18 14.29
C ASP A 171 33.85 6.92 14.86
N ARG A 172 33.18 7.10 16.01
CA ARG A 172 32.45 6.04 16.75
C ARG A 172 31.03 6.45 17.17
N MET A 173 30.39 7.29 16.37
CA MET A 173 29.01 7.72 16.61
C MET A 173 28.00 6.56 16.75
N PRO A 174 28.07 5.46 15.96
CA PRO A 174 27.14 4.34 16.11
C PRO A 174 27.16 3.69 17.50
N GLN A 175 28.33 3.60 18.13
CA GLN A 175 28.49 3.04 19.47
C GLN A 175 27.84 3.94 20.52
N LEU A 176 28.05 5.27 20.43
CA LEU A 176 27.40 6.23 21.33
C LEU A 176 25.87 6.16 21.23
N LEU A 177 25.34 6.09 20.00
CA LEU A 177 23.91 5.89 19.76
C LEU A 177 23.40 4.58 20.37
N ALA A 178 24.18 3.49 20.29
CA ALA A 178 23.83 2.22 20.92
C ALA A 178 23.68 2.33 22.45
N TYR A 179 24.55 3.09 23.13
CA TYR A 179 24.40 3.38 24.56
C TYR A 179 23.15 4.21 24.84
N TYR A 180 22.91 5.27 24.06
CA TYR A 180 21.71 6.10 24.18
C TYR A 180 20.43 5.27 24.04
N TYR A 181 20.35 4.41 23.03
CA TYR A 181 19.20 3.52 22.82
C TYR A 181 19.05 2.53 23.96
N LYS A 182 20.14 1.92 24.44
CA LYS A 182 20.10 0.95 25.54
C LYS A 182 19.50 1.58 26.81
N CYS A 183 19.93 2.79 27.19
CA CYS A 183 19.43 3.46 28.39
C CYS A 183 17.92 3.77 28.30
N HIS A 184 17.48 4.38 27.20
CA HIS A 184 16.08 4.80 27.05
C HIS A 184 15.14 3.61 26.80
N LYS A 185 15.59 2.62 26.01
CA LYS A 185 14.83 1.40 25.74
C LYS A 185 14.50 0.62 27.01
N VAL A 186 15.44 0.51 27.96
CA VAL A 186 15.19 -0.21 29.23
C VAL A 186 14.04 0.41 30.01
N HIS A 187 13.95 1.75 30.06
CA HIS A 187 12.85 2.44 30.74
C HIS A 187 11.51 2.19 30.03
N LEU A 188 11.46 2.30 28.70
CA LEU A 188 10.22 2.12 27.94
C LEU A 188 9.73 0.66 27.96
N VAL A 189 10.65 -0.31 27.86
CA VAL A 189 10.30 -1.74 27.98
C VAL A 189 9.87 -2.07 29.41
N GLY A 190 10.49 -1.46 30.42
CA GLY A 190 10.04 -1.57 31.82
C GLY A 190 8.60 -1.07 32.00
N ALA A 191 8.27 0.10 31.46
CA ALA A 191 6.91 0.63 31.50
C ALA A 191 5.89 -0.32 30.86
N TRP A 192 6.25 -0.99 29.76
CA TRP A 192 5.41 -2.03 29.16
C TRP A 192 5.21 -3.24 30.08
N GLN A 193 6.28 -3.71 30.72
CA GLN A 193 6.22 -4.85 31.64
C GLN A 193 5.35 -4.56 32.85
N ASP A 194 5.43 -3.34 33.40
CA ASP A 194 4.58 -2.89 34.50
C ASP A 194 3.11 -2.82 34.07
N LEU A 195 2.83 -2.28 32.88
CA LEU A 195 1.47 -2.26 32.32
C LEU A 195 0.93 -3.67 32.07
N CYS A 196 1.74 -4.62 31.62
CA CYS A 196 1.32 -6.02 31.43
C CYS A 196 0.93 -6.73 32.74
N GLN A 197 1.47 -6.28 33.88
CA GLN A 197 1.14 -6.82 35.20
C GLN A 197 -0.13 -6.18 35.80
N SER A 198 -0.64 -5.11 35.18
CA SER A 198 -1.87 -4.46 35.63
C SER A 198 -3.12 -5.29 35.35
N GLU A 199 -4.20 -5.06 36.11
CA GLU A 199 -5.51 -5.69 35.89
C GLU A 199 -6.33 -5.04 34.74
N LEU A 200 -5.73 -4.11 34.00
CA LEU A 200 -6.41 -3.41 32.90
C LEU A 200 -6.69 -4.34 31.72
N SER A 201 -7.71 -4.01 30.93
CA SER A 201 -7.93 -4.71 29.66
C SER A 201 -6.77 -4.46 28.70
N PHE A 202 -6.48 -5.45 27.86
CA PHE A 202 -5.36 -5.36 26.92
C PHE A 202 -5.43 -4.12 26.02
N ASN A 203 -6.63 -3.70 25.59
CA ASN A 203 -6.80 -2.48 24.81
C ASN A 203 -6.34 -1.22 25.58
N LYS A 204 -6.71 -1.12 26.87
CA LYS A 204 -6.28 0.01 27.73
C LYS A 204 -4.78 -0.02 27.99
N GLN A 205 -4.21 -1.20 28.27
CA GLN A 205 -2.76 -1.38 28.42
C GLN A 205 -2.02 -0.89 27.16
N LEU A 206 -2.53 -1.24 25.98
CA LEU A 206 -1.96 -0.83 24.69
C LEU A 206 -2.08 0.68 24.47
N SER A 207 -3.24 1.27 24.79
CA SER A 207 -3.46 2.72 24.68
C SER A 207 -2.52 3.51 25.58
N GLU A 208 -2.42 3.14 26.87
CA GLU A 208 -1.54 3.83 27.84
C GLU A 208 -0.06 3.70 27.44
N PHE A 209 0.33 2.54 26.92
CA PHE A 209 1.68 2.35 26.41
C PHE A 209 1.96 3.22 25.17
N TYR A 210 1.01 3.30 24.23
CA TYR A 210 1.14 4.18 23.07
C TYR A 210 1.18 5.67 23.43
N ASP A 211 0.41 6.10 24.43
CA ASP A 211 0.50 7.46 24.95
C ASP A 211 1.88 7.72 25.60
N THR A 212 2.41 6.73 26.32
CA THR A 212 3.76 6.79 26.90
C THR A 212 4.83 6.88 25.80
N LEU A 213 4.73 6.08 24.73
CA LEU A 213 5.65 6.13 23.60
C LEU A 213 5.55 7.46 22.85
N LEU A 214 4.35 8.02 22.66
CA LEU A 214 4.15 9.30 21.99
C LEU A 214 4.75 10.45 22.82
N SER A 215 4.53 10.44 24.13
CA SER A 215 5.12 11.41 25.05
C SER A 215 6.65 11.31 25.08
N ALA A 216 7.18 10.08 25.11
CA ALA A 216 8.61 9.83 25.00
C ALA A 216 9.17 10.31 23.65
N TRP A 217 8.45 10.13 22.54
CA TRP A 217 8.85 10.66 21.23
C TRP A 217 9.01 12.18 21.27
N HIS A 218 8.02 12.92 21.77
CA HIS A 218 8.08 14.38 21.86
C HIS A 218 9.22 14.86 22.76
N SER A 219 9.34 14.28 23.96
CA SER A 219 10.37 14.63 24.93
C SER A 219 11.78 14.35 24.38
N GLN A 220 11.99 13.17 23.81
CA GLN A 220 13.28 12.77 23.26
C GLN A 220 13.63 13.52 21.97
N LEU A 221 12.64 13.94 21.18
CA LEU A 221 12.89 14.80 20.02
C LEU A 221 13.39 16.19 20.46
N GLN A 222 12.76 16.78 21.46
CA GLN A 222 13.20 18.07 22.03
C GLN A 222 14.59 17.98 22.64
N TRP A 223 14.92 16.87 23.31
CA TRP A 223 16.25 16.66 23.89
C TRP A 223 17.31 16.36 22.80
N SER A 224 17.02 15.43 21.89
CA SER A 224 17.95 15.01 20.84
C SER A 224 18.26 16.12 19.84
N SER A 225 17.34 17.03 19.57
CA SER A 225 17.61 18.20 18.70
C SER A 225 18.69 19.13 19.25
N GLN A 226 18.95 19.09 20.56
CA GLN A 226 20.02 19.87 21.19
C GLN A 226 21.37 19.16 21.14
N VAL A 227 21.39 17.83 20.91
CA VAL A 227 22.56 16.97 21.12
C VAL A 227 23.05 16.34 19.82
N PHE A 228 22.14 15.86 18.97
CA PHE A 228 22.42 15.13 17.73
C PHE A 228 22.05 15.95 16.49
N LYS A 229 22.73 15.68 15.36
CA LYS A 229 22.46 16.33 14.07
C LYS A 229 21.16 15.87 13.41
N ASN A 230 20.79 14.59 13.57
CA ASN A 230 19.59 13.98 12.97
C ASN A 230 18.62 13.48 14.05
N PRO A 231 17.92 14.37 14.77
CA PRO A 231 17.09 13.99 15.92
C PRO A 231 15.92 13.05 15.54
N TYR A 232 15.27 13.29 14.40
CA TYR A 232 14.14 12.46 13.94
C TYR A 232 14.52 11.01 13.69
N GLU A 233 15.66 10.77 13.04
CA GLU A 233 16.16 9.41 12.80
C GLU A 233 16.51 8.72 14.11
N VAL A 234 17.17 9.43 15.03
CA VAL A 234 17.54 8.88 16.34
C VAL A 234 16.29 8.44 17.12
N VAL A 235 15.28 9.29 17.24
CA VAL A 235 14.05 8.96 17.98
C VAL A 235 13.23 7.87 17.26
N THR A 236 13.20 7.87 15.93
CA THR A 236 12.54 6.81 15.14
C THR A 236 13.17 5.45 15.40
N VAL A 237 14.51 5.37 15.40
CA VAL A 237 15.24 4.14 15.71
C VAL A 237 15.01 3.70 17.16
N LEU A 238 14.93 4.63 18.11
CA LEU A 238 14.58 4.32 19.50
C LEU A 238 13.20 3.63 19.60
N LEU A 239 12.19 4.16 18.91
CA LEU A 239 10.86 3.55 18.89
C LEU A 239 10.88 2.17 18.23
N ILE A 240 11.55 2.00 17.09
CA ILE A 240 11.69 0.71 16.39
C ILE A 240 12.31 -0.33 17.33
N GLN A 241 13.43 0.01 17.97
CA GLN A 241 14.12 -0.89 18.89
C GLN A 241 13.30 -1.19 20.14
N THR A 242 12.50 -0.25 20.61
CA THR A 242 11.61 -0.44 21.77
C THR A 242 10.50 -1.42 21.42
N LEU A 243 9.78 -1.19 20.32
CA LEU A 243 8.72 -2.08 19.83
C LEU A 243 9.25 -3.50 19.55
N GLY A 244 10.45 -3.61 18.95
CA GLY A 244 11.09 -4.90 18.69
C GLY A 244 11.60 -5.62 19.94
N ALA A 245 11.88 -4.90 21.03
CA ALA A 245 12.37 -5.48 22.29
C ALA A 245 11.28 -5.63 23.37
N MET A 246 10.03 -5.36 23.04
CA MET A 246 8.90 -5.57 23.95
C MET A 246 8.80 -7.04 24.37
N VAL A 247 8.72 -7.27 25.68
CA VAL A 247 8.49 -8.59 26.28
C VAL A 247 7.34 -8.47 27.29
N PRO A 248 6.22 -9.19 27.11
CA PRO A 248 5.86 -10.00 25.94
C PRO A 248 5.75 -9.15 24.66
N SER A 249 6.05 -9.74 23.50
CA SER A 249 6.01 -9.04 22.20
C SER A 249 4.57 -8.81 21.73
N MET A 250 4.36 -7.79 20.91
CA MET A 250 3.02 -7.45 20.41
C MET A 250 2.28 -8.64 19.76
N PRO A 251 2.92 -9.45 18.90
CA PRO A 251 2.27 -10.64 18.33
C PRO A 251 1.80 -11.66 19.38
N VAL A 252 2.59 -11.87 20.45
CA VAL A 252 2.26 -12.80 21.54
C VAL A 252 1.09 -12.26 22.37
N CYS A 253 1.07 -10.96 22.64
CA CYS A 253 -0.04 -10.34 23.35
C CYS A 253 -1.34 -10.40 22.53
N LEU A 254 -1.26 -10.12 21.22
CA LEU A 254 -2.39 -10.27 20.32
C LEU A 254 -2.91 -11.70 20.28
N SER A 255 -2.05 -12.69 20.07
CA SER A 255 -2.50 -14.09 20.01
C SER A 255 -3.17 -14.51 21.31
N THR A 256 -2.58 -14.15 22.45
CA THR A 256 -3.15 -14.45 23.77
C THR A 256 -4.50 -13.77 23.98
N ALA A 257 -4.66 -12.52 23.53
CA ALA A 257 -5.94 -11.82 23.59
C ALA A 257 -6.98 -12.51 22.69
N MET A 258 -6.62 -12.82 21.44
CA MET A 258 -7.51 -13.45 20.46
C MET A 258 -7.92 -14.89 20.82
N ASP A 259 -7.05 -15.63 21.52
CA ASP A 259 -7.36 -16.98 22.01
C ASP A 259 -8.34 -16.98 23.19
N ARG A 260 -8.31 -15.92 24.01
CA ARG A 260 -9.22 -15.75 25.15
C ARG A 260 -10.60 -15.23 24.73
N THR A 261 -10.68 -14.51 23.63
CA THR A 261 -11.94 -13.92 23.15
C THR A 261 -12.85 -15.00 22.52
N PRO A 262 -14.16 -15.04 22.87
CA PRO A 262 -15.12 -15.94 22.22
C PRO A 262 -15.26 -15.59 20.73
N GLN A 263 -15.61 -16.59 19.91
CA GLN A 263 -15.64 -16.46 18.44
C GLN A 263 -16.54 -15.32 17.92
N GLU A 264 -17.61 -14.98 18.67
CA GLU A 264 -18.55 -13.90 18.33
C GLU A 264 -17.90 -12.51 18.43
N ASP A 265 -17.04 -12.31 19.43
CA ASP A 265 -16.43 -11.01 19.74
C ASP A 265 -15.00 -10.87 19.16
N LYS A 266 -14.45 -11.94 18.56
CA LYS A 266 -13.07 -11.96 18.04
C LYS A 266 -12.81 -10.82 17.06
N LEU A 267 -13.72 -10.61 16.11
CA LEU A 267 -13.54 -9.58 15.09
C LEU A 267 -13.68 -8.17 15.68
N GLU A 268 -14.61 -7.96 16.61
CA GLU A 268 -14.81 -6.66 17.26
C GLU A 268 -13.61 -6.30 18.12
N THR A 269 -13.12 -7.23 18.94
CA THR A 269 -11.91 -7.05 19.75
C THR A 269 -10.69 -6.73 18.86
N LEU A 270 -10.52 -7.44 17.74
CA LEU A 270 -9.44 -7.16 16.79
C LEU A 270 -9.54 -5.75 16.20
N LEU A 271 -10.75 -5.32 15.82
CA LEU A 271 -11.00 -3.98 15.29
C LEU A 271 -10.67 -2.90 16.32
N GLU A 272 -11.04 -3.09 17.57
CA GLU A 272 -10.74 -2.14 18.65
C GLU A 272 -9.22 -2.01 18.87
N LEU A 273 -8.49 -3.13 18.92
CA LEU A 273 -7.04 -3.13 19.10
C LEU A 273 -6.30 -2.50 17.92
N TYR A 274 -6.74 -2.83 16.70
CA TYR A 274 -6.22 -2.20 15.48
C TYR A 274 -6.52 -0.71 15.45
N GLN A 275 -7.72 -0.28 15.87
CA GLN A 275 -8.09 1.13 15.92
C GLN A 275 -7.22 1.90 16.91
N THR A 276 -6.93 1.35 18.09
CA THR A 276 -6.00 1.93 19.06
C THR A 276 -4.59 2.10 18.45
N THR A 277 -4.11 1.09 17.73
CA THR A 277 -2.81 1.15 17.02
C THR A 277 -2.82 2.15 15.87
N ALA A 278 -3.89 2.21 15.09
CA ALA A 278 -4.04 3.14 13.98
C ALA A 278 -4.20 4.59 14.46
N ASN A 279 -4.80 4.82 15.62
CA ASN A 279 -4.85 6.14 16.25
C ASN A 279 -3.44 6.60 16.61
N PHE A 280 -2.65 5.74 17.27
CA PHE A 280 -1.25 6.03 17.59
C PHE A 280 -0.42 6.28 16.32
N GLY A 281 -0.56 5.44 15.30
CA GLY A 281 0.11 5.63 14.01
C GLY A 281 -0.23 6.96 13.34
N ARG A 282 -1.51 7.38 13.34
CA ARG A 282 -1.93 8.69 12.82
C ARG A 282 -1.38 9.85 13.65
N SER A 283 -1.28 9.71 14.97
CA SER A 283 -0.66 10.72 15.83
C SER A 283 0.83 10.88 15.53
N LEU A 284 1.56 9.76 15.34
CA LEU A 284 2.96 9.78 14.92
C LEU A 284 3.13 10.34 13.51
N GLU A 285 2.28 9.94 12.56
CA GLU A 285 2.28 10.48 11.20
C GLU A 285 2.08 12.00 11.23
N ALA A 286 1.08 12.51 11.95
CA ALA A 286 0.82 13.93 12.07
C ALA A 286 1.99 14.70 12.69
N ALA A 287 2.74 14.08 13.61
CA ALA A 287 3.90 14.68 14.25
C ALA A 287 5.16 14.65 13.36
N VAL A 288 5.31 13.63 12.51
CA VAL A 288 6.45 13.47 11.58
C VAL A 288 6.22 14.20 10.25
N LEU A 289 4.97 14.35 9.81
CA LEU A 289 4.58 14.93 8.51
C LEU A 289 5.22 16.29 8.21
N PRO A 290 5.29 17.26 9.16
CA PRO A 290 5.92 18.56 8.92
C PRO A 290 7.44 18.46 8.67
N HIS A 291 8.07 17.37 9.09
CA HIS A 291 9.52 17.15 9.07
C HIS A 291 9.95 15.98 8.19
N LEU A 292 9.05 15.49 7.32
CA LEU A 292 9.32 14.36 6.42
C LEU A 292 10.58 14.55 5.57
N GLY A 293 10.90 15.78 5.16
CA GLY A 293 12.11 16.09 4.40
C GLY A 293 13.42 15.96 5.19
N GLU A 294 13.36 15.99 6.52
CA GLU A 294 14.51 15.84 7.43
C GLU A 294 14.63 14.41 7.99
N SER A 295 13.60 13.58 7.78
CA SER A 295 13.53 12.21 8.27
C SER A 295 14.02 11.20 7.23
N ASN A 296 14.65 10.11 7.69
CA ASN A 296 15.02 9.00 6.82
C ASN A 296 13.77 8.16 6.48
N PRO A 297 13.26 8.16 5.23
CA PRO A 297 12.00 7.51 4.88
C PRO A 297 12.05 5.98 5.05
N LEU A 298 13.23 5.37 4.95
CA LEU A 298 13.41 3.93 5.19
C LEU A 298 13.17 3.58 6.66
N LYS A 299 13.66 4.42 7.58
CA LYS A 299 13.42 4.23 9.03
C LYS A 299 11.98 4.47 9.40
N VAL A 300 11.32 5.46 8.80
CA VAL A 300 9.88 5.64 8.99
C VAL A 300 9.11 4.41 8.48
N SER A 301 9.49 3.83 7.34
CA SER A 301 8.88 2.59 6.83
C SER A 301 9.12 1.37 7.74
N GLU A 302 10.32 1.24 8.33
CA GLU A 302 10.61 0.22 9.36
C GLU A 302 9.71 0.39 10.60
N LEU A 303 9.50 1.64 11.06
CA LEU A 303 8.61 1.94 12.19
C LEU A 303 7.15 1.57 11.89
N VAL A 304 6.65 1.96 10.72
CA VAL A 304 5.29 1.61 10.26
C VAL A 304 5.13 0.08 10.21
N THR A 305 6.15 -0.61 9.68
CA THR A 305 6.19 -2.08 9.62
C THR A 305 6.17 -2.68 11.03
N ALA A 306 6.96 -2.17 11.98
CA ALA A 306 6.97 -2.65 13.36
C ALA A 306 5.63 -2.50 14.08
N LEU A 307 4.83 -1.47 13.75
CA LEU A 307 3.52 -1.22 14.33
C LEU A 307 2.41 -2.11 13.74
N PHE A 308 2.38 -2.27 12.41
CA PHE A 308 1.25 -2.90 11.73
C PHE A 308 1.49 -4.36 11.34
N ASP A 309 2.74 -4.84 11.22
CA ASP A 309 3.03 -6.25 10.91
C ASP A 309 2.41 -7.25 11.91
N PRO A 310 2.31 -6.97 13.23
CA PRO A 310 1.63 -7.87 14.16
C PRO A 310 0.17 -8.19 13.80
N TYR A 311 -0.50 -7.30 13.08
CA TYR A 311 -1.90 -7.47 12.65
C TYR A 311 -2.03 -8.19 11.30
N LYS A 312 -0.94 -8.29 10.52
CA LYS A 312 -0.93 -8.88 9.17
C LYS A 312 -1.53 -10.29 9.10
N PRO A 313 -1.23 -11.24 10.02
CA PRO A 313 -1.83 -12.58 9.96
C PRO A 313 -3.37 -12.55 10.05
N TYR A 314 -3.90 -11.66 10.89
CA TYR A 314 -5.35 -11.50 11.07
C TYR A 314 -5.99 -10.75 9.89
N GLN A 315 -5.29 -9.76 9.31
CA GLN A 315 -5.75 -9.06 8.10
C GLN A 315 -5.84 -10.01 6.90
N LEU A 316 -4.89 -10.94 6.74
CA LEU A 316 -4.95 -11.97 5.70
C LEU A 316 -6.09 -12.96 5.93
N GLN A 317 -6.42 -13.26 7.19
CA GLN A 317 -7.54 -14.12 7.57
C GLN A 317 -8.89 -13.39 7.66
N TYR A 318 -8.93 -12.09 7.35
CA TYR A 318 -10.12 -11.24 7.52
C TYR A 318 -11.37 -11.82 6.86
N GLY A 319 -11.24 -12.39 5.65
CA GLY A 319 -12.37 -13.01 4.95
C GLY A 319 -13.07 -14.11 5.76
N HIS A 320 -12.30 -14.98 6.43
CA HIS A 320 -12.85 -16.04 7.27
C HIS A 320 -13.43 -15.52 8.59
N LEU A 321 -12.77 -14.53 9.20
CA LEU A 321 -13.24 -13.90 10.44
C LEU A 321 -14.56 -13.16 10.22
N GLU A 322 -14.67 -12.40 9.12
CA GLU A 322 -15.88 -11.69 8.73
C GLU A 322 -17.00 -12.67 8.35
N GLU A 323 -16.70 -13.73 7.59
CA GLU A 323 -17.68 -14.77 7.27
C GLU A 323 -18.25 -15.42 8.54
N SER A 324 -17.38 -15.87 9.45
CA SER A 324 -17.81 -16.46 10.72
C SER A 324 -18.69 -15.49 11.52
N ASN A 325 -18.27 -14.23 11.64
CA ASN A 325 -19.03 -13.23 12.39
C ASN A 325 -20.41 -12.98 11.76
N LEU A 326 -20.47 -12.79 10.44
CA LEU A 326 -21.73 -12.58 9.72
C LEU A 326 -22.66 -13.78 9.82
N LEU A 327 -22.13 -15.00 9.73
CA LEU A 327 -22.92 -16.21 9.87
C LEU A 327 -23.49 -16.34 11.28
N ILE A 328 -22.74 -16.00 12.33
CA ILE A 328 -23.25 -15.99 13.71
C ILE A 328 -24.37 -14.95 13.86
N GLN A 329 -24.12 -13.71 13.41
CA GLN A 329 -25.07 -12.60 13.52
C GLN A 329 -26.38 -12.87 12.74
N ILE A 330 -26.32 -13.48 11.56
CA ILE A 330 -27.54 -13.80 10.79
C ILE A 330 -28.32 -14.97 11.39
N SER A 331 -27.68 -15.97 12.02
CA SER A 331 -28.43 -17.02 12.75
C SER A 331 -29.17 -16.49 13.97
N ALA A 332 -28.69 -15.40 14.57
CA ALA A 332 -29.39 -14.75 15.67
C ALA A 332 -30.64 -13.99 15.20
N VAL A 333 -30.86 -13.82 13.89
CA VAL A 333 -32.07 -13.22 13.33
C VAL A 333 -33.15 -14.29 13.19
N PRO A 334 -34.19 -14.28 14.04
CA PRO A 334 -35.26 -15.27 13.94
C PRO A 334 -36.12 -14.98 12.71
N LEU A 335 -36.30 -15.98 11.84
CA LEU A 335 -37.25 -15.91 10.72
C LEU A 335 -38.57 -16.65 11.02
N GLU A 336 -38.52 -17.64 11.91
CA GLU A 336 -39.68 -18.42 12.32
C GLU A 336 -40.02 -18.18 13.78
N ARG A 337 -41.16 -17.54 14.02
CA ARG A 337 -41.76 -17.40 15.35
C ARG A 337 -43.27 -17.36 15.24
N GLY A 338 -43.96 -18.11 16.09
CA GLY A 338 -45.41 -17.99 16.25
C GLY A 338 -46.23 -18.38 15.02
N GLU A 339 -47.28 -17.59 14.77
CA GLU A 339 -48.25 -17.80 13.70
C GLU A 339 -47.70 -17.38 12.34
N VAL A 340 -48.43 -17.70 11.26
CA VAL A 340 -48.01 -17.36 9.88
C VAL A 340 -47.82 -15.84 9.71
N ILE A 341 -48.68 -15.03 10.33
CA ILE A 341 -48.60 -13.57 10.23
C ILE A 341 -47.33 -13.01 10.89
N ASP A 342 -46.93 -13.57 12.03
CA ASP A 342 -45.70 -13.21 12.74
C ASP A 342 -44.47 -13.57 11.91
N CYS A 343 -44.48 -14.77 11.30
CA CYS A 343 -43.41 -15.19 10.38
C CYS A 343 -43.29 -14.23 9.19
N VAL A 344 -44.42 -13.82 8.57
CA VAL A 344 -44.39 -12.86 7.45
C VAL A 344 -43.87 -11.48 7.88
N GLN A 345 -44.21 -11.03 9.08
CA GLN A 345 -43.67 -9.77 9.62
C GLN A 345 -42.16 -9.89 9.87
N GLU A 346 -41.69 -10.96 10.51
CA GLU A 346 -40.27 -11.18 10.75
C GLU A 346 -39.47 -11.29 9.45
N LEU A 347 -39.98 -11.96 8.41
CA LEU A 347 -39.39 -11.98 7.07
C LEU A 347 -39.25 -10.57 6.45
N SER A 348 -40.18 -9.66 6.74
CA SER A 348 -40.08 -8.27 6.29
C SER A 348 -39.00 -7.51 7.06
N HIS A 349 -38.94 -7.67 8.38
CA HIS A 349 -37.92 -7.03 9.22
C HIS A 349 -36.51 -7.57 8.96
N SER A 350 -36.39 -8.85 8.59
CA SER A 350 -35.11 -9.50 8.33
C SER A 350 -34.38 -8.93 7.11
N VAL A 351 -35.11 -8.37 6.12
CA VAL A 351 -34.51 -7.70 4.95
C VAL A 351 -33.63 -6.53 5.40
N ASN A 352 -34.16 -5.65 6.26
CA ASN A 352 -33.40 -4.49 6.74
C ASN A 352 -32.21 -4.92 7.61
N LYS A 353 -32.38 -5.97 8.43
CA LYS A 353 -31.28 -6.54 9.22
C LYS A 353 -30.17 -7.09 8.33
N LEU A 354 -30.50 -7.85 7.28
CA LEU A 354 -29.54 -8.40 6.32
C LEU A 354 -28.67 -7.31 5.69
N PHE A 355 -29.27 -6.26 5.13
CA PHE A 355 -28.52 -5.19 4.49
C PHE A 355 -27.80 -4.28 5.49
N GLY A 356 -28.32 -4.15 6.72
CA GLY A 356 -27.61 -3.53 7.83
C GLY A 356 -26.30 -4.26 8.14
N LEU A 357 -26.37 -5.58 8.35
CA LEU A 357 -25.20 -6.44 8.57
C LEU A 357 -24.20 -6.36 7.42
N ALA A 358 -24.69 -6.44 6.18
CA ALA A 358 -23.87 -6.33 4.98
C ALA A 358 -23.19 -4.95 4.86
N SER A 359 -23.85 -3.87 5.27
CA SER A 359 -23.28 -2.51 5.24
C SER A 359 -22.20 -2.33 6.31
N THR A 360 -22.46 -2.82 7.53
CA THR A 360 -21.48 -2.81 8.63
C THR A 360 -20.25 -3.64 8.30
N ALA A 361 -20.41 -4.77 7.59
CA ALA A 361 -19.27 -5.57 7.09
C ALA A 361 -18.32 -4.74 6.20
N VAL A 362 -18.86 -3.91 5.31
CA VAL A 362 -18.05 -3.02 4.47
C VAL A 362 -17.31 -1.99 5.32
N ASP A 363 -17.96 -1.41 6.34
CA ASP A 363 -17.31 -0.49 7.26
C ASP A 363 -16.16 -1.15 8.03
N ARG A 364 -16.35 -2.38 8.52
CA ARG A 364 -15.32 -3.16 9.21
C ARG A 364 -14.14 -3.46 8.26
N CYS A 365 -14.42 -3.84 7.02
CA CYS A 365 -13.40 -4.08 6.00
C CYS A 365 -12.53 -2.84 5.77
N VAL A 366 -13.15 -1.66 5.63
CA VAL A 366 -12.42 -0.39 5.45
C VAL A 366 -11.59 -0.07 6.70
N LYS A 367 -12.16 -0.20 7.89
CA LYS A 367 -11.45 0.09 9.15
C LYS A 367 -10.21 -0.79 9.37
N LEU A 368 -10.31 -2.10 9.12
CA LEU A 368 -9.22 -3.04 9.41
C LEU A 368 -8.19 -3.15 8.29
N THR A 369 -8.63 -3.05 7.03
CA THR A 369 -7.81 -3.40 5.87
C THR A 369 -7.66 -2.28 4.83
N ASP A 370 -8.24 -1.11 5.08
CA ASP A 370 -8.21 0.05 4.18
C ASP A 370 -8.70 -0.29 2.75
N GLY A 371 -9.63 -1.24 2.65
CA GLY A 371 -10.21 -1.72 1.39
C GLY A 371 -9.41 -2.81 0.68
N LEU A 372 -8.23 -3.22 1.17
CA LEU A 372 -7.45 -4.30 0.55
C LEU A 372 -8.11 -5.69 0.77
N GLY A 373 -8.88 -5.86 1.85
CA GLY A 373 -9.56 -7.10 2.20
C GLY A 373 -10.85 -7.38 1.40
N VAL A 374 -11.16 -6.59 0.38
CA VAL A 374 -12.45 -6.64 -0.34
C VAL A 374 -12.72 -8.00 -0.98
N CYS A 375 -11.70 -8.71 -1.48
CA CYS A 375 -11.90 -10.05 -2.04
C CYS A 375 -12.39 -11.05 -0.99
N GLY A 376 -11.88 -10.96 0.25
CA GLY A 376 -12.36 -11.74 1.39
C GLY A 376 -13.77 -11.32 1.81
N LEU A 377 -14.04 -10.02 1.86
CA LEU A 377 -15.37 -9.47 2.15
C LEU A 377 -16.43 -9.98 1.16
N LEU A 378 -16.14 -9.99 -0.14
CA LEU A 378 -17.08 -10.47 -1.15
C LEU A 378 -17.42 -11.95 -0.96
N LYS A 379 -16.44 -12.79 -0.57
CA LYS A 379 -16.69 -14.19 -0.22
C LYS A 379 -17.60 -14.29 1.01
N ALA A 380 -17.33 -13.52 2.06
CA ALA A 380 -18.15 -13.48 3.28
C ALA A 380 -19.59 -12.99 3.02
N LEU A 381 -19.77 -11.95 2.19
CA LEU A 381 -21.08 -11.45 1.79
C LEU A 381 -21.86 -12.51 0.99
N LYS A 382 -21.21 -13.23 0.06
CA LYS A 382 -21.86 -14.33 -0.67
C LYS A 382 -22.34 -15.44 0.28
N ALA A 383 -21.53 -15.79 1.28
CA ALA A 383 -21.91 -16.77 2.30
C ALA A 383 -23.12 -16.28 3.14
N LEU A 384 -23.11 -15.01 3.56
CA LEU A 384 -24.22 -14.35 4.26
C LEU A 384 -25.53 -14.45 3.45
N PHE A 385 -25.52 -14.02 2.19
CA PHE A 385 -26.71 -14.08 1.33
C PHE A 385 -27.17 -15.53 1.09
N THR A 386 -26.23 -16.47 0.94
CA THR A 386 -26.55 -17.89 0.74
C THR A 386 -27.25 -18.48 1.95
N LYS A 387 -26.73 -18.22 3.16
CA LYS A 387 -27.38 -18.64 4.42
C LYS A 387 -28.76 -18.01 4.57
N TYR A 388 -28.88 -16.70 4.36
CA TYR A 388 -30.16 -16.01 4.43
C TYR A 388 -31.21 -16.58 3.46
N VAL A 389 -30.83 -16.84 2.21
CA VAL A 389 -31.74 -17.44 1.21
C VAL A 389 -32.17 -18.84 1.64
N SER A 390 -31.25 -19.63 2.20
CA SER A 390 -31.57 -20.96 2.73
C SER A 390 -32.59 -20.87 3.86
N ASP A 391 -32.33 -20.04 4.87
CA ASP A 391 -33.20 -19.89 6.03
C ASP A 391 -34.59 -19.34 5.62
N PHE A 392 -34.62 -18.34 4.72
CA PHE A 392 -35.88 -17.81 4.16
C PHE A 392 -36.65 -18.90 3.39
N SER A 393 -35.96 -19.73 2.60
CA SER A 393 -36.60 -20.82 1.85
C SER A 393 -37.21 -21.87 2.78
N VAL A 394 -36.54 -22.19 3.90
CA VAL A 394 -37.08 -23.09 4.94
C VAL A 394 -38.32 -22.47 5.58
N THR A 395 -38.29 -21.18 5.91
CA THR A 395 -39.46 -20.45 6.44
C THR A 395 -40.62 -20.42 5.46
N LEU A 396 -40.35 -20.24 4.17
CA LEU A 396 -41.36 -20.29 3.12
C LEU A 396 -42.04 -21.68 3.07
N GLN A 397 -41.25 -22.76 3.19
CA GLN A 397 -41.77 -24.13 3.25
C GLN A 397 -42.57 -24.39 4.54
N SER A 398 -42.11 -23.86 5.68
CA SER A 398 -42.82 -23.91 6.97
C SER A 398 -44.18 -23.21 6.87
N ILE A 399 -44.24 -22.01 6.28
CA ILE A 399 -45.47 -21.28 6.01
C ILE A 399 -46.38 -22.07 5.06
N ARG A 400 -45.85 -22.68 3.99
CA ARG A 400 -46.62 -23.52 3.07
C ARG A 400 -47.33 -24.66 3.79
N LYS A 401 -46.62 -25.35 4.70
CA LYS A 401 -47.17 -26.43 5.54
C LYS A 401 -48.22 -25.90 6.52
N LYS A 402 -47.94 -24.79 7.21
CA LYS A 402 -48.90 -24.15 8.15
C LYS A 402 -50.19 -23.70 7.45
N CYS A 403 -50.10 -23.28 6.20
CA CYS A 403 -51.25 -22.92 5.36
C CYS A 403 -52.00 -24.13 4.77
N LYS A 404 -51.59 -25.38 5.05
CA LYS A 404 -52.20 -26.62 4.55
C LYS A 404 -52.34 -26.69 3.02
N LEU A 405 -51.39 -26.09 2.30
CA LEU A 405 -51.43 -26.01 0.84
C LEU A 405 -51.15 -27.35 0.13
N GLU A 406 -50.75 -28.37 0.88
CA GLU A 406 -50.45 -29.74 0.40
C GLU A 406 -51.56 -30.75 0.71
N ASP A 407 -52.57 -30.39 1.52
CA ASP A 407 -53.64 -31.30 1.92
C ASP A 407 -54.69 -31.50 0.79
N ALA A 408 -55.23 -32.72 0.67
CA ALA A 408 -56.32 -33.00 -0.25
C ALA A 408 -57.62 -32.30 0.21
N PRO A 409 -58.51 -31.87 -0.71
CA PRO A 409 -59.75 -31.21 -0.35
C PRO A 409 -60.60 -32.10 0.57
N SER A 410 -60.68 -31.77 1.86
CA SER A 410 -61.61 -32.42 2.78
C SER A 410 -63.03 -31.95 2.47
N ALA A 411 -64.00 -32.87 2.45
CA ALA A 411 -65.42 -32.62 2.14
C ALA A 411 -66.17 -31.86 3.28
N GLY A 412 -65.51 -30.91 3.94
CA GLY A 412 -66.08 -30.03 4.95
C GLY A 412 -66.53 -28.70 4.34
N MET A 413 -67.40 -27.99 5.06
CA MET A 413 -67.95 -26.68 4.70
C MET A 413 -66.86 -25.70 4.25
N PHE A 414 -67.05 -25.02 3.12
CA PHE A 414 -66.13 -24.00 2.61
C PHE A 414 -66.01 -22.85 3.61
N GLN A 415 -64.78 -22.46 3.94
CA GLN A 415 -64.47 -21.27 4.73
C GLN A 415 -63.65 -20.31 3.84
N GLU A 416 -64.12 -19.07 3.68
CA GLU A 416 -63.50 -18.01 2.85
C GLU A 416 -62.19 -17.46 3.45
N ASP A 417 -61.21 -18.34 3.66
CA ASP A 417 -59.94 -17.96 4.28
C ASP A 417 -58.93 -17.49 3.22
N TRP A 418 -59.03 -16.21 2.84
CA TRP A 418 -58.08 -15.51 1.97
C TRP A 418 -56.78 -15.11 2.67
N THR A 419 -56.66 -15.38 3.96
CA THR A 419 -55.51 -15.03 4.80
C THR A 419 -54.20 -15.61 4.26
N ALA A 420 -54.22 -16.86 3.77
CA ALA A 420 -53.07 -17.50 3.13
C ALA A 420 -52.60 -16.72 1.89
N PHE A 421 -53.54 -16.29 1.03
CA PHE A 421 -53.22 -15.49 -0.14
C PHE A 421 -52.68 -14.10 0.23
N GLN A 422 -53.32 -13.41 1.20
CA GLN A 422 -52.85 -12.12 1.69
C GLN A 422 -51.43 -12.20 2.27
N ASN A 423 -51.12 -13.25 3.02
CA ASN A 423 -49.78 -13.53 3.53
C ASN A 423 -48.78 -13.81 2.39
N SER A 424 -49.19 -14.56 1.38
CA SER A 424 -48.38 -14.84 0.18
C SER A 424 -48.02 -13.57 -0.59
N VAL A 425 -48.99 -12.66 -0.78
CA VAL A 425 -48.77 -11.36 -1.44
C VAL A 425 -47.80 -10.50 -0.63
N ARG A 426 -47.93 -10.48 0.70
CA ARG A 426 -46.97 -9.78 1.57
C ARG A 426 -45.55 -10.33 1.41
N ILE A 427 -45.38 -11.66 1.35
CA ILE A 427 -44.08 -12.30 1.12
C ILE A 427 -43.52 -11.93 -0.27
N ILE A 428 -44.35 -11.88 -1.32
CA ILE A 428 -43.94 -11.43 -2.66
C ILE A 428 -43.45 -9.97 -2.61
N THR A 429 -44.17 -9.09 -1.92
CA THR A 429 -43.74 -7.70 -1.71
C THR A 429 -42.38 -7.65 -0.99
N THR A 430 -42.19 -8.47 0.04
CA THR A 430 -40.89 -8.59 0.73
C THR A 430 -39.78 -9.09 -0.20
N CYS A 431 -40.05 -10.08 -1.06
CA CYS A 431 -39.08 -10.57 -2.05
C CYS A 431 -38.75 -9.51 -3.12
N GLY A 432 -39.74 -8.72 -3.55
CA GLY A 432 -39.55 -7.59 -4.44
C GLY A 432 -38.68 -6.50 -3.82
N GLU A 433 -38.94 -6.16 -2.56
CA GLU A 433 -38.12 -5.21 -1.80
C GLU A 433 -36.69 -5.72 -1.61
N LEU A 434 -36.51 -6.99 -1.28
CA LEU A 434 -35.22 -7.66 -1.15
C LEU A 434 -34.40 -7.60 -2.45
N LEU A 435 -35.02 -7.82 -3.61
CA LEU A 435 -34.38 -7.69 -4.92
C LEU A 435 -34.00 -6.24 -5.23
N ARG A 436 -34.87 -5.28 -4.91
CA ARG A 436 -34.64 -3.85 -5.11
C ARG A 436 -33.48 -3.36 -4.26
N GLN A 437 -33.48 -3.68 -2.96
CA GLN A 437 -32.41 -3.34 -2.04
C GLN A 437 -31.09 -4.02 -2.42
N CYS A 438 -31.12 -5.27 -2.90
CA CYS A 438 -29.92 -5.96 -3.39
C CYS A 438 -29.24 -5.20 -4.54
N GLY A 439 -30.02 -4.71 -5.51
CA GLY A 439 -29.48 -3.92 -6.62
C GLY A 439 -28.90 -2.57 -6.16
N ALA A 440 -29.58 -1.87 -5.25
CA ALA A 440 -29.08 -0.63 -4.67
C ALA A 440 -27.80 -0.84 -3.85
N TYR A 441 -27.75 -1.92 -3.06
CA TYR A 441 -26.60 -2.29 -2.25
C TYR A 441 -25.38 -2.65 -3.12
N GLU A 442 -25.55 -3.41 -4.20
CA GLU A 442 -24.45 -3.75 -5.12
C GLU A 442 -23.79 -2.50 -5.74
N GLN A 443 -24.60 -1.49 -6.09
CA GLN A 443 -24.10 -0.21 -6.57
C GLN A 443 -23.35 0.57 -5.48
N GLN A 444 -23.91 0.63 -4.26
CA GLN A 444 -23.26 1.28 -3.11
C GLN A 444 -21.94 0.61 -2.74
N LEU A 445 -21.91 -0.72 -2.74
CA LEU A 445 -20.72 -1.53 -2.49
C LEU A 445 -19.63 -1.22 -3.52
N SER A 446 -19.97 -1.21 -4.80
CA SER A 446 -19.02 -0.90 -5.88
C SER A 446 -18.44 0.51 -5.77
N ASN A 447 -19.28 1.52 -5.47
CA ASN A 447 -18.83 2.88 -5.24
C ASN A 447 -17.87 2.97 -4.06
N LYS A 448 -18.17 2.29 -2.96
CA LYS A 448 -17.36 2.32 -1.73
C LYS A 448 -16.03 1.58 -1.89
N ILE A 449 -16.02 0.46 -2.61
CA ILE A 449 -14.80 -0.27 -2.98
C ILE A 449 -13.90 0.62 -3.84
N LEU A 450 -14.42 1.26 -4.88
CA LEU A 450 -13.61 2.14 -5.74
C LEU A 450 -13.11 3.39 -4.99
N ALA A 451 -13.92 3.98 -4.11
CA ALA A 451 -13.51 5.14 -3.32
C ALA A 451 -12.35 4.83 -2.35
N THR A 452 -12.31 3.59 -1.81
CA THR A 452 -11.31 3.19 -0.82
C THR A 452 -10.12 2.47 -1.45
N ALA A 453 -10.36 1.34 -2.11
CA ALA A 453 -9.31 0.51 -2.71
C ALA A 453 -8.84 1.04 -4.08
N GLY A 454 -9.64 1.87 -4.76
CA GLY A 454 -9.26 2.45 -6.05
C GLY A 454 -8.06 3.39 -5.97
N LYS A 455 -7.72 3.93 -4.79
CA LYS A 455 -6.50 4.73 -4.58
C LYS A 455 -5.20 3.95 -4.84
N TYR A 456 -5.26 2.61 -4.78
CA TYR A 456 -4.12 1.74 -5.05
C TYR A 456 -3.98 1.37 -6.54
N LEU A 457 -5.01 1.63 -7.36
CA LEU A 457 -4.87 1.52 -8.82
C LEU A 457 -4.06 2.71 -9.31
N SER A 458 -2.90 2.46 -9.94
CA SER A 458 -2.23 3.52 -10.69
C SER A 458 -3.06 3.88 -11.92
N ASP A 459 -3.02 5.15 -12.34
CA ASP A 459 -3.67 5.60 -13.59
C ASP A 459 -3.10 4.89 -14.84
N SER A 460 -1.93 4.27 -14.72
CA SER A 460 -1.26 3.46 -15.73
C SER A 460 -1.53 1.95 -15.66
N TYR A 461 -2.29 1.46 -14.67
CA TYR A 461 -2.49 0.02 -14.49
C TYR A 461 -3.26 -0.59 -15.66
N SER A 462 -2.63 -1.54 -16.36
CA SER A 462 -3.27 -2.38 -17.38
C SER A 462 -3.00 -3.85 -17.05
N PRO A 463 -4.02 -4.74 -17.00
CA PRO A 463 -3.81 -6.17 -16.70
C PRO A 463 -2.93 -6.91 -17.72
N ARG A 464 -2.69 -6.30 -18.89
CA ARG A 464 -1.96 -6.89 -20.03
C ARG A 464 -0.51 -6.41 -20.17
N SER A 465 -0.03 -5.48 -19.34
CA SER A 465 1.39 -5.12 -19.36
C SER A 465 2.16 -6.10 -18.46
N LEU A 466 3.06 -6.88 -19.07
CA LEU A 466 4.04 -7.71 -18.36
C LEU A 466 4.96 -6.90 -17.41
N ALA A 467 4.92 -5.56 -17.49
CA ALA A 467 5.66 -4.64 -16.65
C ALA A 467 5.10 -4.49 -15.22
N ALA A 468 3.83 -4.84 -14.94
CA ALA A 468 3.22 -4.59 -13.63
C ALA A 468 3.83 -5.41 -12.46
N ILE A 469 4.58 -6.48 -12.76
CA ILE A 469 5.25 -7.32 -11.76
C ILE A 469 6.74 -6.96 -11.61
N GLN A 470 7.34 -6.24 -12.57
CA GLN A 470 8.77 -5.88 -12.56
C GLN A 470 9.06 -4.38 -12.34
N GLU A 471 8.11 -3.47 -12.60
CA GLU A 471 8.30 -2.02 -12.40
C GLU A 471 7.89 -1.52 -11.00
N ALA A 472 7.95 -2.39 -9.98
CA ALA A 472 8.07 -1.93 -8.59
C ALA A 472 9.52 -1.50 -8.25
N SER A 473 10.49 -1.84 -9.10
CA SER A 473 11.87 -1.35 -9.02
C SER A 473 12.18 -0.42 -10.20
N SER A 474 12.48 0.84 -9.86
CA SER A 474 13.23 1.82 -10.66
C SER A 474 12.72 2.14 -12.07
N THR A 475 12.07 3.29 -12.27
CA THR A 475 12.71 4.47 -12.91
C THR A 475 11.78 5.65 -13.24
N ASP A 476 10.46 5.60 -13.01
CA ASP A 476 9.60 6.77 -13.26
C ASP A 476 8.69 7.12 -12.08
N ARG A 477 9.28 7.76 -11.06
CA ARG A 477 8.53 8.55 -10.08
C ARG A 477 9.21 9.91 -9.94
N LYS A 478 8.84 10.87 -10.80
CA LYS A 478 9.12 12.28 -10.54
C LYS A 478 8.41 12.71 -9.26
N ALA A 479 9.20 12.94 -8.22
CA ALA A 479 8.98 13.85 -7.09
C ALA A 479 7.54 14.02 -6.57
N SER A 480 7.06 13.03 -5.81
CA SER A 480 6.31 13.30 -4.60
C SER A 480 6.86 12.33 -3.57
N THR A 481 7.44 12.85 -2.49
CA THR A 481 7.88 12.09 -1.32
C THR A 481 6.64 11.41 -0.75
N LYS A 482 6.29 10.25 -1.29
CA LYS A 482 5.10 9.51 -0.88
C LYS A 482 5.28 9.13 0.58
N ASN A 483 4.27 9.42 1.37
CA ASN A 483 4.29 9.26 2.81
C ASN A 483 4.38 7.75 3.16
N PRO A 484 5.44 7.28 3.85
CA PRO A 484 5.61 5.87 4.17
C PRO A 484 4.45 5.26 4.97
N TRP A 485 3.72 6.08 5.73
CA TRP A 485 2.52 5.67 6.46
C TRP A 485 1.36 5.29 5.53
N GLN A 486 1.28 5.91 4.35
CA GLN A 486 0.25 5.68 3.34
C GLN A 486 0.62 4.59 2.33
N GLU A 487 1.91 4.24 2.24
CA GLU A 487 2.40 3.18 1.34
C GLU A 487 2.34 1.78 1.96
N TYR A 488 2.07 1.66 3.26
CA TYR A 488 1.98 0.36 3.91
C TYR A 488 0.85 -0.49 3.33
N ASN A 489 1.24 -1.61 2.72
CA ASN A 489 0.33 -2.53 2.07
C ASN A 489 0.60 -3.95 2.56
N TYR A 490 -0.20 -4.40 3.52
CA TYR A 490 -0.06 -5.74 4.12
C TYR A 490 -0.30 -6.86 3.09
N LEU A 491 -1.20 -6.65 2.12
CA LEU A 491 -1.60 -7.66 1.14
C LEU A 491 -0.48 -7.88 0.11
N LEU A 492 0.15 -6.82 -0.38
CA LEU A 492 1.33 -6.94 -1.26
C LEU A 492 2.50 -7.65 -0.55
N LYS A 493 2.73 -7.36 0.74
CA LYS A 493 3.78 -8.02 1.53
C LYS A 493 3.43 -9.46 1.93
N GLY A 494 2.16 -9.84 1.95
CA GLY A 494 1.67 -11.11 2.52
C GLY A 494 1.22 -12.12 1.49
N ASN A 495 0.44 -11.67 0.51
CA ASN A 495 -0.10 -12.49 -0.55
C ASN A 495 -0.19 -11.70 -1.88
N PRO A 496 0.92 -11.64 -2.65
CA PRO A 496 0.96 -10.92 -3.92
C PRO A 496 -0.06 -11.39 -4.95
N ALA A 497 -0.45 -12.68 -4.91
CA ALA A 497 -1.42 -13.24 -5.84
C ALA A 497 -2.84 -12.72 -5.57
N GLU A 498 -3.25 -12.66 -4.30
CA GLU A 498 -4.53 -12.04 -3.92
C GLU A 498 -4.55 -10.54 -4.21
N TYR A 499 -3.41 -9.85 -4.04
CA TYR A 499 -3.28 -8.46 -4.44
C TYR A 499 -3.46 -8.27 -5.95
N ALA A 500 -2.88 -9.14 -6.79
CA ALA A 500 -3.07 -9.09 -8.24
C ALA A 500 -4.55 -9.33 -8.62
N SER A 501 -5.21 -10.30 -8.00
CA SER A 501 -6.64 -10.55 -8.20
C SER A 501 -7.51 -9.34 -7.80
N LEU A 502 -7.18 -8.69 -6.67
CA LEU A 502 -7.83 -7.46 -6.24
C LEU A 502 -7.67 -6.36 -7.32
N MET A 503 -6.46 -6.16 -7.84
CA MET A 503 -6.19 -5.14 -8.85
C MET A 503 -6.92 -5.39 -10.16
N GLU A 504 -6.99 -6.64 -10.60
CA GLU A 504 -7.80 -7.03 -11.77
C GLU A 504 -9.29 -6.74 -11.55
N MET A 505 -9.83 -7.06 -10.36
CA MET A 505 -11.22 -6.78 -10.01
C MET A 505 -11.51 -5.27 -9.98
N LEU A 506 -10.63 -4.47 -9.36
CA LEU A 506 -10.79 -3.02 -9.30
C LEU A 506 -10.72 -2.39 -10.70
N TYR A 507 -9.80 -2.86 -11.56
CA TYR A 507 -9.72 -2.43 -12.96
C TYR A 507 -11.03 -2.70 -13.71
N ASN A 508 -11.55 -3.92 -13.59
CA ASN A 508 -12.82 -4.31 -14.20
C ASN A 508 -14.00 -3.47 -13.70
N LEU A 509 -14.03 -3.12 -12.40
CA LEU A 509 -15.05 -2.23 -11.83
C LEU A 509 -14.91 -0.79 -12.37
N LYS A 510 -13.68 -0.28 -12.52
CA LYS A 510 -13.43 1.06 -13.08
C LYS A 510 -13.85 1.14 -14.55
N GLU A 511 -13.57 0.10 -15.34
CA GLU A 511 -13.89 0.06 -16.78
C GLU A 511 -15.39 -0.11 -17.06
N LYS A 512 -16.06 -1.03 -16.35
CA LYS A 512 -17.49 -1.34 -16.57
C LYS A 512 -18.45 -0.33 -15.96
N GLY A 513 -17.97 0.53 -15.06
CA GLY A 513 -18.77 1.45 -14.26
C GLY A 513 -19.57 0.75 -13.16
N THR A 514 -19.86 1.48 -12.08
CA THR A 514 -20.42 0.91 -10.84
C THR A 514 -21.86 0.40 -10.97
N GLY A 515 -22.60 0.88 -11.98
CA GLY A 515 -23.96 0.43 -12.29
C GLY A 515 -24.08 -0.94 -12.96
N ASN A 516 -22.98 -1.47 -13.53
CA ASN A 516 -22.93 -2.78 -14.20
C ASN A 516 -22.00 -3.77 -13.47
N SER A 517 -21.74 -3.51 -12.20
CA SER A 517 -20.96 -4.41 -11.35
C SER A 517 -21.65 -5.78 -11.25
N SER A 518 -20.86 -6.85 -11.34
CA SER A 518 -21.31 -8.25 -11.24
C SER A 518 -20.81 -8.90 -9.95
N LEU A 519 -20.74 -8.10 -8.88
CA LEU A 519 -20.15 -8.53 -7.61
C LEU A 519 -21.04 -9.53 -6.87
N LEU A 520 -22.36 -9.37 -6.96
CA LEU A 520 -23.37 -10.16 -6.25
C LEU A 520 -24.31 -10.92 -7.21
N THR A 521 -23.83 -11.30 -8.40
CA THR A 521 -24.65 -12.00 -9.41
C THR A 521 -25.23 -13.33 -8.90
N GLU A 522 -24.44 -14.13 -8.17
CA GLU A 522 -24.89 -15.39 -7.57
C GLU A 522 -25.99 -15.18 -6.51
N PRO A 523 -25.80 -14.32 -5.48
CA PRO A 523 -26.86 -13.91 -4.56
C PRO A 523 -28.13 -13.41 -5.27
N ARG A 524 -27.99 -12.52 -6.26
CA ARG A 524 -29.13 -11.96 -7.01
C ARG A 524 -29.94 -13.02 -7.74
N ALA A 525 -29.26 -14.01 -8.34
CA ALA A 525 -29.91 -15.14 -8.97
C ALA A 525 -30.65 -16.02 -7.95
N ALA A 526 -30.07 -16.24 -6.76
CA ALA A 526 -30.71 -16.99 -5.68
C ALA A 526 -31.96 -16.26 -5.13
N LEU A 527 -31.88 -14.95 -4.93
CA LEU A 527 -33.02 -14.10 -4.55
C LEU A 527 -34.14 -14.12 -5.59
N THR A 528 -33.78 -14.15 -6.88
CA THR A 528 -34.78 -14.25 -7.96
C THR A 528 -35.52 -15.59 -7.92
N ARG A 529 -34.81 -16.70 -7.63
CA ARG A 529 -35.44 -18.01 -7.42
C ARG A 529 -36.35 -18.02 -6.19
N LEU A 530 -35.93 -17.37 -5.11
CA LEU A 530 -36.76 -17.22 -3.91
C LEU A 530 -38.06 -16.48 -4.20
N ASN A 531 -37.99 -15.39 -4.97
CA ASN A 531 -39.18 -14.67 -5.43
C ASN A 531 -40.10 -15.56 -6.29
N GLN A 532 -39.55 -16.43 -7.15
CA GLN A 532 -40.34 -17.39 -7.91
C GLN A 532 -41.08 -18.39 -7.00
N GLN A 533 -40.42 -18.87 -5.94
CA GLN A 533 -41.06 -19.75 -4.94
C GLN A 533 -42.19 -19.04 -4.18
N ALA A 534 -42.01 -17.76 -3.81
CA ALA A 534 -43.06 -16.95 -3.20
C ALA A 534 -44.27 -16.75 -4.13
N ASN A 535 -44.02 -16.51 -5.43
CA ASN A 535 -45.07 -16.44 -6.45
C ASN A 535 -45.81 -17.76 -6.61
N GLN A 536 -45.10 -18.89 -6.59
CA GLN A 536 -45.70 -20.22 -6.64
C GLN A 536 -46.60 -20.47 -5.41
N LEU A 537 -46.16 -20.08 -4.22
CA LEU A 537 -46.95 -20.20 -2.99
C LEU A 537 -48.24 -19.38 -3.05
N ALA A 538 -48.21 -18.17 -3.60
CA ALA A 538 -49.42 -17.38 -3.84
C ALA A 538 -50.35 -18.04 -4.86
N PHE A 539 -49.80 -18.58 -5.95
CA PHE A 539 -50.57 -19.28 -6.97
C PHE A 539 -51.26 -20.52 -6.40
N ASP A 540 -50.54 -21.34 -5.64
CA ASP A 540 -51.08 -22.54 -4.99
C ASP A 540 -52.19 -22.18 -3.98
N SER A 541 -52.05 -21.07 -3.26
CA SER A 541 -53.07 -20.56 -2.33
C SER A 541 -54.38 -20.23 -3.03
N VAL A 542 -54.33 -19.56 -4.18
CA VAL A 542 -55.54 -19.26 -4.98
C VAL A 542 -56.09 -20.54 -5.62
N PHE A 543 -55.22 -21.37 -6.17
CA PHE A 543 -55.62 -22.57 -6.91
C PHE A 543 -56.27 -23.62 -5.99
N LEU A 544 -55.80 -23.78 -4.76
CA LEU A 544 -56.42 -24.67 -3.78
C LEU A 544 -57.84 -24.22 -3.43
N GLN A 545 -58.06 -22.92 -3.23
CA GLN A 545 -59.39 -22.36 -2.96
C GLN A 545 -60.35 -22.60 -4.14
N ILE A 546 -59.87 -22.42 -5.37
CA ILE A 546 -60.61 -22.78 -6.59
C ILE A 546 -60.95 -24.27 -6.61
N LYS A 547 -59.99 -25.15 -6.29
CA LYS A 547 -60.20 -26.60 -6.28
C LYS A 547 -61.20 -27.05 -5.20
N HIS A 548 -61.16 -26.46 -4.00
CA HIS A 548 -62.11 -26.74 -2.92
C HIS A 548 -63.54 -26.37 -3.32
N GLN A 549 -63.71 -25.18 -3.92
CA GLN A 549 -65.01 -24.72 -4.44
C GLN A 549 -65.58 -25.64 -5.54
N LEU A 550 -64.72 -26.11 -6.44
CA LEU A 550 -65.11 -27.06 -7.48
C LEU A 550 -65.45 -28.45 -6.91
N CYS A 551 -64.77 -28.90 -5.84
CA CYS A 551 -65.03 -30.20 -5.21
C CYS A 551 -66.30 -30.22 -4.34
N LEU A 552 -66.65 -29.11 -3.70
CA LEU A 552 -67.91 -28.97 -2.95
C LEU A 552 -69.13 -28.92 -3.87
N ASN A 553 -68.96 -28.33 -5.07
CA ASN A 553 -70.00 -28.27 -6.09
C ASN A 553 -69.94 -29.46 -7.05
N LYS A 554 -70.03 -30.70 -6.56
CA LYS A 554 -70.12 -31.92 -7.42
C LYS A 554 -71.42 -32.04 -8.25
N GLY A 555 -72.19 -30.95 -8.38
CA GLY A 555 -73.32 -30.83 -9.30
C GLY A 555 -73.45 -29.39 -9.81
N LEU A 556 -72.66 -29.03 -10.83
CA LEU A 556 -72.78 -27.71 -11.49
C LEU A 556 -74.03 -27.67 -12.39
N THR A 557 -75.12 -27.09 -11.89
CA THR A 557 -76.17 -26.53 -12.76
C THR A 557 -75.68 -25.20 -13.36
N ALA A 558 -76.29 -24.75 -14.47
CA ALA A 558 -75.86 -23.51 -15.15
C ALA A 558 -75.82 -22.28 -14.22
N ASP A 559 -76.68 -22.22 -13.20
CA ASP A 559 -76.75 -21.13 -12.22
C ASP A 559 -75.58 -21.13 -11.22
N THR A 560 -75.07 -22.30 -10.84
CA THR A 560 -73.93 -22.41 -9.89
C THR A 560 -72.58 -22.15 -10.58
N GLY A 561 -72.46 -22.47 -11.87
CA GLY A 561 -71.29 -22.08 -12.68
C GLY A 561 -71.15 -20.57 -12.88
N CYS A 562 -72.28 -19.84 -12.95
CA CYS A 562 -72.28 -18.39 -13.03
C CYS A 562 -71.80 -17.75 -11.71
N CYS A 563 -72.26 -18.27 -10.57
CA CYS A 563 -71.85 -17.77 -9.24
C CYS A 563 -70.34 -17.94 -8.98
N PHE A 564 -69.74 -19.07 -9.36
CA PHE A 564 -68.29 -19.28 -9.26
C PHE A 564 -67.49 -18.33 -10.18
N ALA A 565 -68.00 -18.09 -11.37
CA ALA A 565 -67.35 -17.24 -12.36
C ALA A 565 -67.47 -15.74 -12.00
N ASP A 566 -68.59 -15.33 -11.40
CA ASP A 566 -68.79 -13.99 -10.83
C ASP A 566 -67.96 -13.80 -9.56
N TYR A 567 -67.82 -14.83 -8.73
CA TYR A 567 -66.92 -14.81 -7.58
C TYR A 567 -65.45 -14.66 -8.00
N LEU A 568 -64.98 -15.42 -8.99
CA LEU A 568 -63.61 -15.28 -9.53
C LEU A 568 -63.38 -13.89 -10.12
N SER A 569 -64.35 -13.34 -10.86
CA SER A 569 -64.29 -11.96 -11.35
C SER A 569 -64.24 -10.94 -10.20
N ASN A 570 -65.08 -11.09 -9.17
CA ASN A 570 -65.12 -10.20 -8.01
C ASN A 570 -63.82 -10.29 -7.17
N VAL A 571 -63.24 -11.47 -7.02
CA VAL A 571 -61.94 -11.68 -6.36
C VAL A 571 -60.84 -11.02 -7.18
N MET A 572 -60.84 -11.17 -8.50
CA MET A 572 -59.87 -10.53 -9.37
C MET A 572 -59.97 -9.00 -9.34
N ASP A 573 -61.19 -8.47 -9.31
CA ASP A 573 -61.45 -7.03 -9.16
C ASP A 573 -61.05 -6.52 -7.77
N ALA A 574 -61.34 -7.27 -6.70
CA ALA A 574 -60.91 -6.94 -5.33
C ALA A 574 -59.37 -6.99 -5.16
N LEU A 575 -58.69 -7.80 -5.96
CA LEU A 575 -57.23 -7.89 -6.02
C LEU A 575 -56.61 -6.89 -7.02
N GLY A 576 -57.41 -6.10 -7.73
CA GLY A 576 -56.96 -5.12 -8.73
C GLY A 576 -56.30 -5.75 -9.96
N LEU A 577 -56.51 -7.05 -10.20
CA LEU A 577 -55.90 -7.81 -11.29
C LEU A 577 -56.89 -7.95 -12.45
N GLN A 578 -56.46 -7.66 -13.69
CA GLN A 578 -57.26 -7.95 -14.88
C GLN A 578 -57.19 -9.45 -15.21
N PRO A 579 -58.33 -10.15 -15.41
CA PRO A 579 -58.35 -11.57 -15.73
C PRO A 579 -57.54 -11.85 -16.98
N SER A 580 -56.52 -12.72 -16.86
CA SER A 580 -55.71 -13.12 -18.02
C SER A 580 -56.62 -13.67 -19.11
N ARG A 581 -56.23 -13.51 -20.38
CA ARG A 581 -57.05 -13.98 -21.53
C ARG A 581 -57.47 -15.44 -21.36
N THR A 582 -56.61 -16.29 -20.81
CA THR A 582 -56.89 -17.70 -20.51
C THR A 582 -57.95 -17.86 -19.42
N LEU A 583 -57.91 -17.04 -18.37
CA LEU A 583 -58.88 -17.06 -17.28
C LEU A 583 -60.25 -16.52 -17.72
N GLN A 584 -60.28 -15.51 -18.59
CA GLN A 584 -61.51 -15.05 -19.27
C GLN A 584 -62.12 -16.16 -20.15
N GLN A 585 -61.28 -16.93 -20.85
CA GLN A 585 -61.73 -18.09 -21.63
C GLN A 585 -62.29 -19.21 -20.74
N ILE A 586 -61.66 -19.47 -19.59
CA ILE A 586 -62.15 -20.41 -18.57
C ILE A 586 -63.51 -19.96 -18.03
N VAL A 587 -63.65 -18.70 -17.64
CA VAL A 587 -64.90 -18.08 -17.15
C VAL A 587 -66.01 -18.18 -18.20
N THR A 588 -65.69 -17.93 -19.47
CA THR A 588 -66.64 -18.04 -20.58
C THR A 588 -67.14 -19.47 -20.77
N LEU A 589 -66.24 -20.46 -20.66
CA LEU A 589 -66.60 -21.88 -20.72
C LEU A 589 -67.39 -22.35 -19.49
N LEU A 590 -67.13 -21.77 -18.31
CA LEU A 590 -67.87 -22.09 -17.09
C LEU A 590 -69.29 -21.48 -17.08
N LYS A 591 -69.45 -20.28 -17.67
CA LYS A 591 -70.75 -19.58 -17.82
C LYS A 591 -71.60 -20.10 -18.99
N ALA A 592 -71.02 -20.83 -19.95
CA ALA A 592 -71.75 -21.35 -21.10
C ALA A 592 -72.86 -22.32 -20.68
N LYS A 593 -74.05 -22.21 -21.27
CA LYS A 593 -75.12 -23.19 -21.05
C LYS A 593 -74.71 -24.56 -21.61
N PRO A 594 -75.14 -25.69 -21.01
CA PRO A 594 -74.81 -27.03 -21.50
C PRO A 594 -75.10 -27.22 -23.00
N GLU A 595 -76.20 -26.64 -23.48
CA GLU A 595 -76.66 -26.70 -24.88
C GLU A 595 -75.78 -25.91 -25.86
N GLU A 596 -75.13 -24.85 -25.37
CA GLU A 596 -74.29 -23.93 -26.17
C GLU A 596 -72.78 -24.17 -25.98
N TYR A 597 -72.42 -25.11 -25.08
CA TYR A 597 -71.05 -25.39 -24.66
C TYR A 597 -70.14 -25.80 -25.83
N ARG A 598 -70.62 -26.69 -26.71
CA ARG A 598 -69.85 -27.11 -27.90
C ARG A 598 -69.62 -25.97 -28.90
N GLN A 599 -70.51 -24.98 -28.98
CA GLN A 599 -70.35 -23.84 -29.88
C GLN A 599 -69.36 -22.81 -29.32
N THR A 600 -69.47 -22.50 -28.03
CA THR A 600 -68.55 -21.60 -27.31
C THR A 600 -67.13 -22.17 -27.20
N ALA A 601 -67.00 -23.50 -27.04
CA ALA A 601 -65.71 -24.18 -26.98
C ALA A 601 -64.94 -24.24 -28.31
N LYS A 602 -65.60 -24.07 -29.47
CA LYS A 602 -64.93 -24.09 -30.79
C LYS A 602 -63.92 -22.95 -30.97
N ALA A 603 -64.15 -21.82 -30.30
CA ALA A 603 -63.30 -20.63 -30.38
C ALA A 603 -62.11 -20.66 -29.39
N LEU A 604 -61.98 -21.72 -28.60
CA LEU A 604 -61.10 -21.80 -27.43
C LEU A 604 -60.18 -23.03 -27.50
N SER A 605 -59.14 -23.07 -26.67
CA SER A 605 -58.16 -24.17 -26.74
C SER A 605 -58.77 -25.52 -26.32
N ARG A 606 -58.60 -26.54 -27.17
CA ARG A 606 -59.24 -27.87 -27.01
C ARG A 606 -58.93 -28.55 -25.69
N ARG A 607 -57.71 -28.41 -25.17
CA ARG A 607 -57.28 -28.99 -23.89
C ARG A 607 -58.02 -28.37 -22.70
N LEU A 608 -58.25 -27.05 -22.73
CA LEU A 608 -59.02 -26.35 -21.70
C LEU A 608 -60.50 -26.72 -21.79
N ALA A 609 -61.06 -26.76 -23.00
CA ALA A 609 -62.45 -27.14 -23.22
C ALA A 609 -62.74 -28.59 -22.79
N SER A 610 -61.88 -29.56 -23.11
CA SER A 610 -62.07 -30.95 -22.68
C SER A 610 -61.94 -31.12 -21.16
N THR A 611 -61.01 -30.39 -20.53
CA THR A 611 -60.83 -30.44 -19.07
C THR A 611 -62.02 -29.79 -18.36
N ILE A 612 -62.52 -28.65 -18.85
CA ILE A 612 -63.69 -27.97 -18.27
C ILE A 612 -64.98 -28.76 -18.51
N ALA A 613 -65.12 -29.43 -19.66
CA ALA A 613 -66.24 -30.32 -19.92
C ALA A 613 -66.26 -31.52 -18.97
N ALA A 614 -65.10 -32.15 -18.75
CA ALA A 614 -64.93 -33.22 -17.76
C ALA A 614 -65.22 -32.71 -16.34
N MET A 615 -64.83 -31.47 -16.01
CA MET A 615 -65.14 -30.84 -14.72
C MET A 615 -66.63 -30.51 -14.54
N ARG A 616 -67.38 -30.28 -15.62
CA ARG A 616 -68.83 -30.00 -15.60
C ARG A 616 -69.71 -31.23 -15.86
N ASN A 617 -69.14 -32.43 -16.02
CA ASN A 617 -69.84 -33.64 -16.47
C ASN A 617 -70.66 -33.42 -17.76
N LEU A 618 -70.12 -32.66 -18.72
CA LEU A 618 -70.74 -32.45 -20.02
C LEU A 618 -70.11 -33.40 -21.05
N GLU A 619 -70.94 -34.00 -21.91
CA GLU A 619 -70.45 -34.76 -23.07
C GLU A 619 -69.86 -33.79 -24.11
N TYR A 620 -68.54 -33.58 -24.08
CA TYR A 620 -67.83 -32.70 -25.01
C TYR A 620 -67.25 -33.42 -26.21
#